data_AF-A0A933G2U2-F1
#
_entry.id   AF-A0A933G2U2-F1
#
_cell.length_a   1.000
_cell.length_b   1.000
_cell.length_c   1.000
_cell.angle_alpha   90.00
_cell.angle_beta   90.00
_cell.angle_gamma   90.00
#
_symmetry.space_group_name_H-M   'P 1'
#
loop_
_entity.id
_entity.type
_entity.pdbx_description
1 polymer ?
#
loop_
_entity_poly.entity_id
_entity_poly.type
_entity_poly.pdbx_seq_one_letter_code
_entity_poly.pdbx_strand_id
1 'polypeptide(L)'
;MPTTQQVQEIVDKVRTRLADAEREGVHLKVAGERLEDDWLYIVVVPTRPGVRASEHARLMSQIERELRQQGDDNVLLVPALDD
;
A
#
# COMPACT_ATOMS: atom_id res chain seq x y z
N MET A 1 11.49 -14.98 -5.96
CA MET A 1 10.12 -15.35 -6.36
C MET A 1 9.26 -15.62 -5.12
N PRO A 2 8.59 -14.59 -4.58
CA PRO A 2 7.59 -14.78 -3.53
C PRO A 2 6.44 -15.64 -4.06
N THR A 3 5.89 -16.51 -3.20
CA THR A 3 4.74 -17.34 -3.56
C THR A 3 3.48 -16.47 -3.66
N THR A 4 2.46 -16.91 -4.41
CA THR A 4 1.15 -16.26 -4.45
C THR A 4 0.58 -16.04 -3.04
N GLN A 5 0.85 -16.97 -2.11
CA GLN A 5 0.46 -16.85 -0.72
C GLN A 5 1.18 -15.69 0.00
N GLN A 6 2.51 -15.56 -0.19
CA GLN A 6 3.27 -14.45 0.39
C GLN A 6 2.83 -13.09 -0.16
N VAL A 7 2.51 -13.02 -1.45
CA VAL A 7 1.97 -11.79 -2.07
C VAL A 7 0.65 -11.40 -1.40
N GLN A 8 -0.28 -12.35 -1.25
CA GLN A 8 -1.57 -12.08 -0.62
C GLN A 8 -1.41 -11.63 0.84
N GLU A 9 -0.50 -12.27 1.60
CA GLU A 9 -0.21 -11.88 2.98
C GLU A 9 0.30 -10.44 3.07
N ILE A 10 1.21 -10.02 2.18
CA ILE A 10 1.72 -8.64 2.14
C ILE A 10 0.60 -7.65 1.77
N VAL A 11 -0.20 -7.98 0.76
CA VAL A 11 -1.33 -7.15 0.33
C VAL A 11 -2.34 -6.97 1.48
N ASP A 12 -2.62 -8.03 2.23
CA ASP A 12 -3.54 -7.99 3.37
C ASP A 12 -2.99 -7.15 4.53
N LYS A 13 -1.67 -7.20 4.78
CA LYS A 13 -1.01 -6.28 5.72
C LYS A 13 -1.21 -4.82 5.30
N VAL A 14 -1.01 -4.51 4.01
CA VAL A 14 -1.22 -3.15 3.48
C VAL A 14 -2.67 -2.72 3.64
N ARG A 15 -3.63 -3.56 3.23
CA ARG A 15 -5.06 -3.28 3.37
C ARG A 15 -5.45 -2.99 4.81
N THR A 16 -4.93 -3.76 5.77
CA THR A 16 -5.17 -3.55 7.20
C THR A 16 -4.68 -2.17 7.65
N ARG A 17 -3.46 -1.76 7.25
CA ARG A 17 -2.93 -0.44 7.60
C ARG A 17 -3.69 0.71 6.96
N LEU A 18 -4.14 0.56 5.72
CA LEU A 18 -4.99 1.56 5.07
C LEU A 18 -6.35 1.68 5.78
N ALA A 19 -6.94 0.57 6.21
CA ALA A 19 -8.20 0.57 6.97
C ALA A 19 -8.05 1.20 8.37
N ASP A 20 -6.90 1.02 9.03
CA ASP A 20 -6.61 1.71 10.29
C ASP A 20 -6.46 3.23 10.08
N ALA A 21 -5.74 3.65 9.04
CA ALA A 21 -5.59 5.06 8.69
C ALA A 21 -6.90 5.72 8.23
N GLU A 22 -7.82 4.96 7.66
CA GLU A 22 -9.17 5.44 7.33
C GLU A 22 -9.92 5.91 8.59
N ARG A 23 -9.72 5.23 9.73
CA ARG A 23 -10.29 5.67 11.02
C ARG A 23 -9.69 6.98 11.52
N GLU A 24 -8.48 7.32 11.05
CA GLU A 24 -7.78 8.58 11.32
C GLU A 24 -8.09 9.68 10.27
N GLY A 25 -8.93 9.36 9.27
CA GLY A 25 -9.41 10.31 8.27
C GLY A 25 -8.61 10.35 6.97
N VAL A 26 -7.67 9.42 6.75
CA VAL A 26 -6.93 9.25 5.49
C VAL A 26 -7.54 8.09 4.70
N HIS A 27 -8.28 8.42 3.64
CA HIS A 27 -9.13 7.47 2.93
C HIS A 27 -8.47 6.97 1.65
N LEU A 28 -7.76 5.85 1.76
CA LEU A 28 -7.05 5.20 0.66
C LEU A 28 -7.45 3.72 0.57
N LYS A 29 -7.37 3.13 -0.62
CA LYS A 29 -7.57 1.69 -0.85
C LYS A 29 -6.47 1.14 -1.77
N VAL A 30 -6.23 -0.16 -1.69
CA VAL A 30 -5.50 -0.88 -2.73
C VAL A 30 -6.41 -1.04 -3.95
N ALA A 31 -5.97 -0.58 -5.11
CA ALA A 31 -6.67 -0.74 -6.38
C ALA A 31 -6.15 -1.92 -7.21
N GLY A 32 -4.91 -2.35 -6.97
CA GLY A 32 -4.33 -3.49 -7.65
C GLY A 32 -2.91 -3.80 -7.17
N GLU A 33 -2.37 -4.90 -7.66
CA GLU A 33 -1.03 -5.37 -7.34
C GLU A 33 -0.38 -6.02 -8.57
N ARG A 34 0.94 -5.93 -8.66
CA ARG A 34 1.74 -6.53 -9.73
C ARG A 34 3.07 -7.00 -9.16
N LEU A 35 3.44 -8.25 -9.46
CA LEU A 35 4.76 -8.81 -9.15
C LEU A 35 5.61 -8.77 -10.43
N GLU A 36 6.75 -8.09 -10.38
CA GLU A 36 7.69 -7.96 -11.51
C GLU A 36 9.12 -7.86 -10.98
N ASP A 37 10.04 -8.65 -11.53
CA ASP A 37 11.46 -8.69 -11.17
C ASP A 37 11.73 -8.73 -9.65
N ASP A 38 11.04 -9.63 -8.94
CA ASP A 38 11.07 -9.79 -7.48
C ASP A 38 10.54 -8.60 -6.65
N TRP A 39 9.97 -7.58 -7.30
CA TRP A 39 9.27 -6.45 -6.67
C TRP A 39 7.76 -6.61 -6.70
N LEU A 40 7.12 -6.41 -5.55
CA LEU A 40 5.67 -6.31 -5.42
C LEU A 40 5.24 -4.84 -5.44
N TYR A 41 4.62 -4.43 -6.53
CA TYR A 41 4.02 -3.11 -6.70
C TYR A 41 2.57 -3.17 -6.23
N ILE A 42 2.20 -2.31 -5.28
CA ILE A 42 0.83 -2.22 -4.75
C ILE A 42 0.28 -0.83 -5.08
N VAL A 43 -0.73 -0.79 -5.95
CA VAL A 43 -1.36 0.47 -6.39
C VAL A 43 -2.34 0.94 -5.33
N VAL A 44 -2.18 2.18 -4.88
CA VAL A 44 -3.00 2.81 -3.85
C VAL A 44 -3.68 4.04 -4.41
N VAL A 45 -5.00 4.15 -4.23
CA VAL A 45 -5.81 5.27 -4.71
C VAL A 45 -6.66 5.85 -3.58
N PRO A 46 -7.00 7.15 -3.62
CA PRO A 46 -7.99 7.73 -2.73
C PRO A 46 -9.38 7.11 -2.91
N THR A 47 -10.11 6.84 -1.82
CA THR A 47 -11.51 6.41 -1.91
C THR A 47 -12.50 7.58 -1.91
N ARG A 48 -12.02 8.78 -1.57
CA ARG A 48 -12.81 10.03 -1.64
C ARG A 48 -11.95 11.20 -2.11
N PRO A 49 -12.56 12.22 -2.74
CA PRO A 49 -11.87 13.47 -3.03
C PRO A 49 -11.35 14.16 -1.76
N GLY A 50 -10.30 14.97 -1.93
CA GLY A 50 -9.78 15.83 -0.86
C GLY A 50 -8.69 15.21 0.03
N VAL A 51 -8.24 13.98 -0.25
CA VAL A 51 -7.02 13.44 0.37
C VAL A 51 -5.82 14.25 -0.10
N ARG A 52 -5.06 14.83 0.83
CA ARG A 52 -3.90 15.65 0.46
C ARG A 52 -2.79 14.74 -0.04
N ALA A 53 -2.09 15.16 -1.10
CA ALA A 53 -0.93 14.44 -1.61
C ALA A 53 0.12 14.18 -0.51
N SER A 54 0.28 15.10 0.43
CA SER A 54 1.16 14.96 1.60
C SER A 54 0.72 13.85 2.56
N GLU A 55 -0.58 13.67 2.78
CA GLU A 55 -1.14 12.62 3.63
C GLU A 55 -0.97 11.26 2.96
N HIS A 56 -1.27 11.20 1.66
CA HIS A 56 -1.07 10.02 0.82
C HIS A 56 0.39 9.55 0.88
N ALA A 57 1.34 10.43 0.54
CA ALA A 57 2.75 10.10 0.53
C ALA A 57 3.28 9.72 1.92
N ARG A 58 2.86 10.44 2.97
CA ARG A 58 3.30 10.16 4.35
C ARG A 58 2.85 8.77 4.81
N LEU A 59 1.58 8.41 4.58
CA LEU A 59 1.04 7.11 4.97
C LEU A 59 1.73 5.97 4.22
N MET A 60 1.91 6.10 2.91
CA MET A 60 2.63 5.11 2.11
C MET A 60 4.07 4.93 2.60
N SER A 61 4.81 6.02 2.80
CA SER A 61 6.19 5.99 3.33
C SER A 61 6.28 5.41 4.75
N GLN A 62 5.20 5.45 5.52
CA GLN A 62 5.13 4.76 6.81
C GLN A 62 4.94 3.26 6.60
N ILE A 63 3.96 2.85 5.80
CA ILE A 63 3.65 1.45 5.54
C ILE A 63 4.86 0.73 4.93
N GLU A 64 5.53 1.31 3.92
CA GLU A 64 6.73 0.74 3.30
C GLU A 64 7.85 0.50 4.31
N ARG A 65 8.03 1.42 5.26
CA ARG A 65 9.04 1.30 6.30
C ARG A 65 8.72 0.18 7.27
N GLU A 66 7.45 0.03 7.63
CA GLU A 66 6.97 -1.04 8.52
C GLU A 66 7.10 -2.41 7.85
N LEU A 67 6.78 -2.52 6.56
CA LEU A 67 6.98 -3.72 5.76
C LEU A 67 8.46 -4.10 5.71
N ARG A 68 9.34 -3.12 5.44
CA ARG A 68 10.80 -3.33 5.46
C ARG A 68 11.31 -3.84 6.80
N GLN A 69 10.78 -3.31 7.92
CA GLN A 69 11.12 -3.77 9.26
C GLN A 69 10.68 -5.21 9.56
N GLN A 70 9.70 -5.72 8.80
CA GLN A 70 9.19 -7.10 8.90
C GLN A 70 9.88 -8.07 7.92
N GLY A 71 10.84 -7.60 7.13
CA GLY A 71 11.56 -8.39 6.12
C GLY A 71 10.92 -8.37 4.73
N ASP A 72 9.89 -7.56 4.52
CA ASP A 72 9.22 -7.38 3.23
C ASP A 72 9.92 -6.24 2.43
N ASP A 73 11.19 -6.45 2.06
CA ASP A 73 12.07 -5.40 1.51
C ASP A 73 11.71 -4.97 0.07
N ASN A 74 11.15 -5.89 -0.73
CA ASN A 74 10.87 -5.68 -2.15
C ASN A 74 9.40 -5.30 -2.41
N VAL A 75 8.86 -4.39 -1.59
CA VAL A 75 7.49 -3.89 -1.73
C VAL A 75 7.53 -2.39 -1.97
N LEU A 76 6.81 -1.94 -3.00
CA LEU A 76 6.66 -0.54 -3.33
C LEU A 76 5.17 -0.19 -3.41
N LEU A 77 4.74 0.81 -2.63
CA LEU A 77 3.41 1.34 -2.75
C LEU A 77 3.44 2.43 -3.85
N VAL A 78 2.55 2.32 -4.82
CA VAL A 78 2.48 3.21 -5.98
C VAL A 78 1.23 4.08 -5.85
N PRO A 79 1.36 5.42 -5.75
CA PRO A 79 0.21 6.29 -5.65
C PRO A 79 -0.40 6.46 -7.04
N ALA A 80 -1.71 6.26 -7.15
CA ALA A 80 -2.47 6.51 -8.37
C ALA A 80 -3.75 7.29 -8.06
N LEU A 81 -4.41 7.76 -9.11
CA LEU A 81 -5.77 8.28 -9.07
C LEU A 81 -6.66 7.25 -9.77
N ASP A 82 -7.84 6.99 -9.18
CA ASP A 82 -8.91 6.23 -9.86
C ASP A 82 -9.60 7.22 -10.82
N ASP A 83 -9.84 6.81 -12.07
CA ASP A 83 -10.56 7.59 -13.09
C ASP A 83 -12.07 7.70 -12.81
#